data_AF-A0A961X3M3-F1
#
_entry.id   AF-A0A961X3M3-F1
#
_cell.length_a   1.000
_cell.length_b   1.000
_cell.length_c   1.000
_cell.angle_alpha   90.00
_cell.angle_beta   90.00
_cell.angle_gamma   90.00
#
_symmetry.space_group_name_H-M   'P 1'
#
loop_
_entity.id
_entity.type
_entity.pdbx_description
1 polymer ?
#
loop_
_entity_poly.entity_id
_entity_poly.type
_entity_poly.pdbx_seq_one_letter_code
_entity_poly.pdbx_strand_id
1 'polypeptide(L)'
;RNPTVIVYPSTDFYQFTWQQTSVGDTDIFSWSPFGGVPVFPSAQNGADFDRNPDTAAFAGGVFITVYEEDDAGTTSIEFHIRNASTVFISQGQVATEGSDPHVAVINETDAVITWTTPTGGIFAEIRDRDGNIVRNNFPIANVAGDFETASDVVALQDGGFFVVWYDTVDDRIEGRRFDGDGNQVGNQVTIANGAGLARPDASVLADGRVIVSWDDGGDIGAVIVDPRDSPIFGDALDNILTGRPDGGNIIGYSGDDQIFGGAGDDLVIGGLGADYMDGGGGDHDVLSYVNSLQAVSVNLGNGHASGGEAEGDAFINFEIVYGSGHDDSLVGNNGGNELQGFGGNDV
;
A
#
# COMPACT_ATOMS: atom_id res chain seq x y z
N ARG A 1 -2.02 17.25 21.74
CA ARG A 1 -2.61 15.89 21.78
C ARG A 1 -2.49 15.31 20.37
N ASN A 2 -2.56 13.98 20.24
CA ASN A 2 -2.53 13.28 18.96
C ASN A 2 -1.42 13.79 18.02
N PRO A 3 -0.15 13.78 18.45
CA PRO A 3 0.93 14.23 17.58
C PRO A 3 1.17 13.18 16.48
N THR A 4 1.29 13.63 15.25
CA THR A 4 1.76 12.82 14.12
C THR A 4 3.06 13.40 13.59
N VAL A 5 3.91 12.52 13.02
CA VAL A 5 5.17 12.90 12.41
C VAL A 5 5.28 12.17 11.08
N ILE A 6 5.43 12.93 10.00
CA ILE A 6 5.64 12.37 8.67
C ILE A 6 6.98 12.84 8.15
N VAL A 7 7.75 11.89 7.62
CA VAL A 7 9.05 12.10 7.00
C VAL A 7 8.93 11.73 5.53
N TYR A 8 9.39 12.59 4.63
CA TYR A 8 9.46 12.24 3.22
C TYR A 8 10.86 11.66 2.90
N PRO A 9 11.00 10.35 2.62
CA PRO A 9 12.28 9.63 2.75
C PRO A 9 13.43 10.11 1.84
N SER A 10 13.12 10.67 0.67
CA SER A 10 14.15 11.11 -0.29
C SER A 10 14.63 12.55 -0.05
N THR A 11 14.14 13.18 1.01
CA THR A 11 14.51 14.54 1.41
C THR A 11 14.69 14.62 2.93
N ASP A 12 15.36 15.64 3.43
CA ASP A 12 15.36 15.92 4.88
C ASP A 12 14.03 16.59 5.33
N PHE A 13 12.95 16.53 4.53
CA PHE A 13 11.66 17.13 4.85
C PHE A 13 10.85 16.26 5.79
N TYR A 14 10.36 16.88 6.86
CA TYR A 14 9.40 16.28 7.77
C TYR A 14 8.44 17.34 8.31
N GLN A 15 7.27 16.89 8.75
CA GLN A 15 6.25 17.70 9.38
C GLN A 15 5.79 17.05 10.68
N PHE A 16 5.72 17.86 11.73
CA PHE A 16 5.03 17.53 12.98
C PHE A 16 3.65 18.15 12.93
N THR A 17 2.61 17.38 13.22
CA THR A 17 1.23 17.87 13.34
C THR A 17 0.71 17.53 14.73
N TRP A 18 -0.01 18.44 15.38
CA TRP A 18 -0.60 18.17 16.69
C TRP A 18 -1.86 19.00 16.94
N GLN A 19 -2.72 18.49 17.80
CA GLN A 19 -3.87 19.22 18.33
C GLN A 19 -3.47 20.03 19.57
N GLN A 20 -3.90 21.28 19.68
CA GLN A 20 -3.70 22.11 20.87
C GLN A 20 -5.00 22.77 21.31
N THR A 21 -5.37 22.59 22.56
CA THR A 21 -6.59 23.14 23.14
C THR A 21 -6.27 24.40 23.96
N SER A 22 -6.96 25.49 23.65
CA SER A 22 -7.03 26.71 24.45
C SER A 22 -8.42 26.80 25.14
N VAL A 23 -8.73 27.88 25.87
CA VAL A 23 -10.00 27.94 26.64
C VAL A 23 -11.18 28.12 25.68
N GLY A 24 -11.86 27.01 25.38
CA GLY A 24 -13.09 26.98 24.56
C GLY A 24 -12.84 26.75 23.07
N ASP A 25 -11.63 26.35 22.70
CA ASP A 25 -11.15 26.31 21.33
C ASP A 25 -10.04 25.24 21.22
N THR A 26 -9.98 24.54 20.09
CA THR A 26 -8.94 23.56 19.79
C THR A 26 -8.56 23.67 18.32
N ASP A 27 -7.28 23.91 18.04
CA ASP A 27 -6.79 23.96 16.67
C ASP A 27 -5.82 22.82 16.36
N ILE A 28 -5.63 22.58 15.05
CA ILE A 28 -4.53 21.80 14.51
C ILE A 28 -3.34 22.72 14.20
N PHE A 29 -2.17 22.31 14.66
CA PHE A 29 -0.90 22.98 14.38
C PHE A 29 -0.01 22.06 13.56
N SER A 30 0.80 22.64 12.69
CA SER A 30 1.94 21.93 12.11
C SER A 30 3.22 22.73 12.20
N TRP A 31 4.34 22.02 12.15
CA TRP A 31 5.67 22.61 12.12
C TRP A 31 6.60 21.81 11.22
N SER A 32 7.40 22.53 10.44
CA SER A 32 8.51 21.97 9.66
C SER A 32 9.74 22.85 9.83
N PRO A 33 10.96 22.30 9.93
CA PRO A 33 12.19 23.06 10.17
C PRO A 33 12.54 24.03 9.03
N PHE A 34 11.90 23.92 7.86
CA PHE A 34 12.17 24.75 6.68
C PHE A 34 11.23 25.95 6.53
N GLY A 35 10.15 26.05 7.32
CA GLY A 35 9.13 27.10 7.16
C GLY A 35 8.58 27.73 8.44
N GLY A 36 9.08 27.36 9.63
CA GLY A 36 8.56 27.87 10.91
C GLY A 36 7.26 27.16 11.37
N VAL A 37 6.51 27.75 12.31
CA VAL A 37 5.20 27.23 12.80
C VAL A 37 4.07 27.94 12.05
N PRO A 38 3.57 27.41 10.92
CA PRO A 38 2.32 27.86 10.35
C PRO A 38 1.17 27.37 11.24
N VAL A 39 0.30 28.30 11.65
CA VAL A 39 -1.02 27.93 12.15
C VAL A 39 -1.85 27.48 10.93
N PHE A 40 -2.63 26.40 11.06
CA PHE A 40 -3.76 26.17 10.16
C PHE A 40 -4.63 27.45 10.22
N PRO A 41 -5.01 28.00 9.06
CA PRO A 41 -5.06 29.44 8.84
C PRO A 41 -5.96 30.21 9.82
N SER A 42 -5.64 31.50 9.94
CA SER A 42 -6.23 32.53 10.81
C SER A 42 -7.75 32.80 10.69
N ALA A 43 -8.51 31.93 10.03
CA ALA A 43 -9.96 32.01 9.89
C ALA A 43 -10.73 31.23 10.96
N GLN A 44 -10.10 30.27 11.64
CA GLN A 44 -10.72 29.39 12.65
C GLN A 44 -10.58 29.93 14.09
N ASN A 45 -10.51 31.26 14.25
CA ASN A 45 -10.37 31.90 15.57
C ASN A 45 -11.76 32.08 16.24
N GLY A 46 -12.66 31.12 15.99
CA GLY A 46 -14.03 31.06 16.48
C GLY A 46 -14.10 30.37 17.84
N ALA A 47 -15.24 29.79 18.19
CA ALA A 47 -15.34 28.84 19.28
C ALA A 47 -15.69 27.48 18.66
N ASP A 48 -14.72 26.95 17.94
CA ASP A 48 -14.72 25.74 17.13
C ASP A 48 -13.75 24.70 17.75
N PHE A 49 -13.89 23.43 17.35
CA PHE A 49 -13.00 22.37 17.82
C PHE A 49 -12.48 21.54 16.65
N ASP A 50 -11.24 21.78 16.25
CA ASP A 50 -10.53 20.90 15.33
C ASP A 50 -9.87 19.74 16.08
N ARG A 51 -10.05 18.50 15.62
CA ARG A 51 -9.57 17.30 16.33
C ARG A 51 -9.09 16.21 15.40
N ASN A 52 -8.43 15.22 16.01
CA ASN A 52 -8.02 13.96 15.39
C ASN A 52 -7.33 14.15 14.03
N PRO A 53 -6.23 14.94 13.97
CA PRO A 53 -5.55 15.15 12.72
C PRO A 53 -4.82 13.89 12.30
N ASP A 54 -4.87 13.59 11.01
CA ASP A 54 -3.97 12.64 10.36
C ASP A 54 -3.23 13.34 9.21
N THR A 55 -2.03 12.88 8.88
CA THR A 55 -1.17 13.55 7.89
C THR A 55 -0.42 12.54 7.04
N ALA A 56 -0.32 12.82 5.75
CA ALA A 56 0.49 12.07 4.80
C ALA A 56 1.33 13.02 3.92
N ALA A 57 2.31 12.48 3.21
CA ALA A 57 3.23 13.25 2.38
C ALA A 57 3.31 12.72 0.94
N PHE A 58 3.09 13.62 -0.01
CA PHE A 58 3.40 13.44 -1.42
C PHE A 58 4.88 13.62 -1.70
N ALA A 59 5.26 13.25 -2.92
CA ALA A 59 6.59 13.48 -3.43
C ALA A 59 7.03 14.95 -3.38
N GLY A 60 8.29 15.18 -3.03
CA GLY A 60 8.89 16.52 -2.98
C GLY A 60 8.52 17.35 -1.74
N GLY A 61 8.05 16.71 -0.66
CA GLY A 61 7.76 17.39 0.61
C GLY A 61 6.49 18.22 0.57
N VAL A 62 5.44 17.73 -0.10
CA VAL A 62 4.08 18.28 0.00
C VAL A 62 3.30 17.42 0.98
N PHE A 63 2.65 18.04 1.96
CA PHE A 63 1.93 17.37 3.04
C PHE A 63 0.44 17.68 2.93
N ILE A 64 -0.38 16.64 3.11
CA ILE A 64 -1.82 16.74 3.30
C ILE A 64 -2.14 16.37 4.75
N THR A 65 -2.89 17.23 5.42
CA THR A 65 -3.42 16.98 6.76
C THR A 65 -4.93 16.99 6.70
N VAL A 66 -5.56 15.96 7.22
CA VAL A 66 -7.02 15.83 7.37
C VAL A 66 -7.38 15.92 8.84
N TYR A 67 -8.56 16.45 9.16
CA TYR A 67 -9.00 16.65 10.54
C TYR A 67 -10.53 16.74 10.62
N GLU A 68 -11.05 16.51 11.83
CA GLU A 68 -12.43 16.83 12.19
C GLU A 68 -12.54 18.32 12.46
N GLU A 69 -13.53 18.99 11.89
CA GLU A 69 -13.90 20.37 12.19
C GLU A 69 -15.28 20.38 12.87
N ASP A 70 -15.34 20.73 14.16
CA ASP A 70 -16.61 20.89 14.88
C ASP A 70 -17.11 22.33 14.80
N ASP A 71 -18.14 22.53 13.98
CA ASP A 71 -18.80 23.81 13.78
C ASP A 71 -20.23 23.76 14.34
N ALA A 72 -20.48 24.44 15.47
CA ALA A 72 -21.80 24.73 16.03
C ALA A 72 -22.85 23.59 16.05
N GLY A 73 -22.42 22.32 16.15
CA GLY A 73 -23.30 21.15 16.28
C GLY A 73 -23.17 20.07 15.21
N THR A 74 -22.30 20.24 14.21
CA THR A 74 -21.94 19.22 13.22
C THR A 74 -20.43 19.05 13.16
N THR A 75 -19.95 17.81 12.97
CA THR A 75 -18.53 17.49 12.76
C THR A 75 -18.30 17.25 11.28
N SER A 76 -17.59 18.15 10.62
CA SER A 76 -17.19 18.05 9.21
C SER A 76 -15.82 17.39 9.10
N ILE A 77 -15.48 16.85 7.93
CA ILE A 77 -14.11 16.41 7.63
C ILE A 77 -13.50 17.41 6.66
N GLU A 78 -12.35 17.95 7.02
CA GLU A 78 -11.63 18.94 6.24
C GLU A 78 -10.19 18.51 5.94
N PHE A 79 -9.54 19.21 5.01
CA PHE A 79 -8.14 18.99 4.67
C PHE A 79 -7.39 20.30 4.40
N HIS A 80 -6.08 20.28 4.66
CA HIS A 80 -5.12 21.29 4.21
C HIS A 80 -3.92 20.66 3.52
N ILE A 81 -3.46 21.31 2.45
CA ILE A 81 -2.24 20.93 1.72
C ILE A 81 -1.23 22.07 1.80
N ARG A 82 0.00 21.74 2.19
CA ARG A 82 1.13 22.68 2.28
C ARG A 82 2.42 22.01 1.82
N ASN A 83 3.39 22.78 1.36
CA ASN A 83 4.74 22.24 1.15
C ASN A 83 5.60 22.30 2.42
N ALA A 84 6.80 21.72 2.38
CA ALA A 84 7.76 21.68 3.49
C ALA A 84 8.23 23.07 3.95
N SER A 85 8.15 24.07 3.07
CA SER A 85 8.40 25.48 3.40
C SER A 85 7.14 26.19 3.91
N THR A 86 6.12 25.42 4.30
CA THR A 86 4.84 25.85 4.90
C THR A 86 3.96 26.72 4.01
N VAL A 87 4.29 26.78 2.72
CA VAL A 87 3.52 27.49 1.70
C VAL A 87 2.20 26.76 1.49
N PHE A 88 1.11 27.51 1.63
CA PHE A 88 -0.25 27.04 1.36
C PHE A 88 -0.41 26.62 -0.10
N ILE A 89 -1.03 25.48 -0.32
CA ILE A 89 -1.38 24.97 -1.66
C ILE A 89 -2.90 24.95 -1.80
N SER A 90 -3.60 24.25 -0.90
CA SER A 90 -5.04 24.03 -1.03
C SER A 90 -5.71 23.76 0.33
N GLN A 91 -7.01 23.99 0.39
CA GLN A 91 -7.87 23.63 1.50
C GLN A 91 -9.28 23.31 1.04
N GLY A 92 -10.00 22.54 1.84
CA GLY A 92 -11.43 22.41 1.68
C GLY A 92 -12.04 21.32 2.52
N GLN A 93 -13.34 21.16 2.29
CA GLN A 93 -14.16 20.16 2.95
C GLN A 93 -14.17 18.85 2.14
N VAL A 94 -14.00 17.73 2.83
CA VAL A 94 -14.13 16.36 2.32
C VAL A 94 -15.56 15.86 2.54
N ALA A 95 -16.08 16.01 3.76
CA ALA A 95 -17.42 15.54 4.12
C ALA A 95 -18.18 16.56 4.97
N THR A 96 -19.51 16.62 4.77
CA THR A 96 -20.40 17.50 5.54
C THR A 96 -20.63 17.02 6.95
N GLU A 97 -20.63 15.70 7.15
CA GLU A 97 -20.71 15.08 8.46
C GLU A 97 -19.83 13.83 8.47
N GLY A 98 -18.98 13.68 9.50
CA GLY A 98 -18.12 12.51 9.66
C GLY A 98 -17.22 12.62 10.89
N SER A 99 -16.49 11.56 11.19
CA SER A 99 -15.50 11.52 12.26
C SER A 99 -14.35 10.57 11.92
N ASP A 100 -13.26 10.69 12.69
CA ASP A 100 -12.10 9.79 12.64
C ASP A 100 -11.49 9.67 11.23
N PRO A 101 -10.99 10.78 10.66
CA PRO A 101 -10.44 10.78 9.32
C PRO A 101 -9.01 10.24 9.29
N HIS A 102 -8.69 9.45 8.27
CA HIS A 102 -7.34 8.95 7.99
C HIS A 102 -6.95 9.24 6.54
N VAL A 103 -5.65 9.38 6.27
CA VAL A 103 -5.14 9.73 4.95
C VAL A 103 -3.89 8.94 4.58
N ALA A 104 -3.85 8.42 3.35
CA ALA A 104 -2.67 7.82 2.76
C ALA A 104 -2.41 8.38 1.36
N VAL A 105 -1.15 8.65 1.05
CA VAL A 105 -0.72 9.02 -0.32
C VAL A 105 -0.44 7.74 -1.09
N ILE A 106 -1.26 7.46 -2.09
CA ILE A 106 -1.29 6.18 -2.83
C ILE A 106 -0.34 6.18 -4.03
N ASN A 107 0.00 7.35 -4.56
CA ASN A 107 0.99 7.49 -5.63
C ASN A 107 1.60 8.91 -5.61
N GLU A 108 2.37 9.28 -6.63
CA GLU A 108 3.02 10.61 -6.69
C GLU A 108 2.04 11.79 -6.71
N THR A 109 0.80 11.57 -7.16
CA THR A 109 -0.19 12.62 -7.38
C THR A 109 -1.38 12.53 -6.44
N ASP A 110 -1.75 11.36 -5.94
CA ASP A 110 -3.07 11.15 -5.33
C ASP A 110 -2.98 10.65 -3.88
N ALA A 111 -3.94 11.08 -3.08
CA ALA A 111 -4.17 10.63 -1.72
C ALA A 111 -5.61 10.16 -1.54
N VAL A 112 -5.78 9.08 -0.78
CA VAL A 112 -7.07 8.61 -0.31
C VAL A 112 -7.31 9.11 1.10
N ILE A 113 -8.51 9.61 1.36
CA ILE A 113 -8.98 10.06 2.66
C ILE A 113 -10.16 9.17 3.05
N THR A 114 -10.12 8.53 4.21
CA THR A 114 -11.24 7.75 4.76
C THR A 114 -11.86 8.48 5.95
N TRP A 115 -13.13 8.22 6.23
CA TRP A 115 -13.82 8.70 7.43
C TRP A 115 -14.99 7.79 7.81
N THR A 116 -15.42 7.88 9.07
CA THR A 116 -16.65 7.24 9.56
C THR A 116 -17.84 8.18 9.38
N THR A 117 -18.95 7.67 8.85
CA THR A 117 -20.21 8.42 8.73
C THR A 117 -21.03 8.40 10.03
N PRO A 118 -21.91 9.40 10.27
CA PRO A 118 -22.75 9.44 11.47
C PRO A 118 -23.67 8.23 11.67
N THR A 119 -23.99 7.53 10.59
CA THR A 119 -24.89 6.36 10.61
C THR A 119 -24.18 5.03 10.85
N GLY A 120 -22.85 5.02 10.94
CA GLY A 120 -22.05 3.80 10.84
C GLY A 120 -21.79 3.49 9.37
N GLY A 121 -20.53 3.24 9.05
CA GLY A 121 -20.04 3.03 7.68
C GLY A 121 -18.83 3.90 7.38
N ILE A 122 -17.84 3.30 6.73
CA ILE A 122 -16.60 3.93 6.27
C ILE A 122 -16.74 4.34 4.81
N PHE A 123 -16.44 5.61 4.54
CA PHE A 123 -16.40 6.17 3.20
C PHE A 123 -15.02 6.72 2.90
N ALA A 124 -14.76 6.95 1.62
CA ALA A 124 -13.53 7.51 1.14
C ALA A 124 -13.72 8.50 -0.02
N GLU A 125 -12.72 9.34 -0.20
CA GLU A 125 -12.54 10.26 -1.32
C GLU A 125 -11.07 10.22 -1.75
N ILE A 126 -10.81 10.29 -3.05
CA ILE A 126 -9.45 10.42 -3.59
C ILE A 126 -9.29 11.85 -4.11
N ARG A 127 -8.20 12.49 -3.70
CA ARG A 127 -7.80 13.83 -4.16
C ARG A 127 -6.40 13.84 -4.71
N ASP A 128 -6.15 14.72 -5.67
CA ASP A 128 -4.79 14.98 -6.14
C ASP A 128 -4.03 15.90 -5.16
N ARG A 129 -2.73 16.02 -5.40
CA ARG A 129 -1.76 16.84 -4.64
C ARG A 129 -2.08 18.34 -4.63
N ASP A 130 -2.96 18.80 -5.50
CA ASP A 130 -3.43 20.19 -5.57
C ASP A 130 -4.80 20.35 -4.87
N GLY A 131 -5.37 19.25 -4.36
CA GLY A 131 -6.62 19.19 -3.61
C GLY A 131 -7.87 19.02 -4.48
N ASN A 132 -7.72 18.76 -5.78
CA ASN A 132 -8.86 18.49 -6.66
C ASN A 132 -9.39 17.07 -6.42
N ILE A 133 -10.70 16.89 -6.54
CA ILE A 133 -11.34 15.58 -6.39
C ILE A 133 -11.04 14.72 -7.62
N VAL A 134 -10.40 13.58 -7.41
CA VAL A 134 -10.18 12.52 -8.41
C VAL A 134 -11.36 11.54 -8.38
N ARG A 135 -11.76 11.09 -7.19
CA ARG A 135 -12.94 10.25 -6.99
C ARG A 135 -13.69 10.68 -5.75
N ASN A 136 -14.94 11.10 -5.95
CA ASN A 136 -15.79 11.60 -4.88
C ASN A 136 -16.53 10.46 -4.15
N ASN A 137 -16.52 10.51 -2.82
CA ASN A 137 -17.49 9.87 -1.91
C ASN A 137 -17.93 8.45 -2.33
N PHE A 138 -17.08 7.47 -2.09
CA PHE A 138 -17.37 6.06 -2.34
C PHE A 138 -17.29 5.22 -1.06
N PRO A 139 -18.11 4.17 -0.93
CA PRO A 139 -18.12 3.34 0.28
C PRO A 139 -16.91 2.40 0.32
N ILE A 140 -16.28 2.31 1.50
CA ILE A 140 -15.29 1.28 1.83
C ILE A 140 -16.02 0.08 2.45
N ALA A 141 -16.75 0.34 3.54
CA ALA A 141 -17.57 -0.61 4.27
C ALA A 141 -18.85 0.12 4.69
N ASN A 142 -20.01 -0.37 4.26
CA ASN A 142 -21.30 0.24 4.54
C ASN A 142 -22.37 -0.83 4.40
N VAL A 143 -22.48 -1.68 5.41
CA VAL A 143 -23.45 -2.76 5.45
C VAL A 143 -24.69 -2.29 6.22
N ALA A 144 -25.86 -2.45 5.60
CA ALA A 144 -27.11 -1.97 6.21
C ALA A 144 -27.44 -2.73 7.50
N GLY A 145 -27.56 -1.98 8.61
CA GLY A 145 -27.81 -2.55 9.94
C GLY A 145 -26.52 -2.95 10.68
N ASP A 146 -25.38 -2.69 10.07
CA ASP A 146 -24.06 -2.78 10.66
C ASP A 146 -23.57 -1.40 11.13
N PHE A 147 -22.47 -1.36 11.87
CA PHE A 147 -21.82 -0.12 12.25
C PHE A 147 -20.30 -0.30 12.22
N GLU A 148 -19.70 0.16 11.13
CA GLU A 148 -18.27 0.18 10.89
C GLU A 148 -17.65 1.52 11.32
N THR A 149 -16.53 1.46 12.05
CA THR A 149 -15.83 2.63 12.61
C THR A 149 -14.33 2.40 12.74
N ALA A 150 -13.59 3.42 13.17
CA ALA A 150 -12.16 3.36 13.46
C ALA A 150 -11.35 2.76 12.32
N SER A 151 -11.50 3.35 11.13
CA SER A 151 -10.75 2.90 9.96
C SER A 151 -9.31 3.36 10.05
N ASP A 152 -8.38 2.59 9.50
CA ASP A 152 -7.06 3.10 9.15
C ASP A 152 -6.73 2.69 7.71
N VAL A 153 -5.93 3.51 7.01
CA VAL A 153 -5.63 3.33 5.59
C VAL A 153 -4.14 3.39 5.32
N VAL A 154 -3.65 2.42 4.53
CA VAL A 154 -2.25 2.36 4.10
C VAL A 154 -2.14 2.25 2.59
N ALA A 155 -1.18 2.97 2.02
CA ALA A 155 -0.83 2.90 0.61
C ALA A 155 0.05 1.68 0.32
N LEU A 156 -0.27 0.96 -0.76
CA LEU A 156 0.46 -0.23 -1.17
C LEU A 156 1.44 0.12 -2.29
N GLN A 157 2.49 -0.68 -2.44
CA GLN A 157 3.60 -0.39 -3.36
C GLN A 157 3.18 -0.34 -4.83
N ASP A 158 2.08 -1.02 -5.18
CA ASP A 158 1.53 -1.05 -6.54
C ASP A 158 0.55 0.10 -6.85
N GLY A 159 0.46 1.09 -5.95
CA GLY A 159 -0.44 2.24 -6.11
C GLY A 159 -1.87 2.00 -5.64
N GLY A 160 -2.18 0.80 -5.16
CA GLY A 160 -3.43 0.50 -4.45
C GLY A 160 -3.40 0.94 -2.99
N PHE A 161 -4.45 0.61 -2.24
CA PHE A 161 -4.51 0.85 -0.80
C PHE A 161 -5.25 -0.26 -0.06
N PHE A 162 -4.93 -0.43 1.22
CA PHE A 162 -5.62 -1.36 2.11
C PHE A 162 -6.26 -0.57 3.24
N VAL A 163 -7.54 -0.81 3.48
CA VAL A 163 -8.27 -0.19 4.60
C VAL A 163 -8.61 -1.27 5.61
N VAL A 164 -8.33 -1.00 6.88
CA VAL A 164 -8.79 -1.80 8.02
C VAL A 164 -9.86 -1.03 8.78
N TRP A 165 -10.79 -1.71 9.43
CA TRP A 165 -11.81 -1.08 10.26
C TRP A 165 -12.32 -2.01 11.36
N TYR A 166 -12.99 -1.44 12.36
CA TYR A 166 -13.72 -2.18 13.38
C TYR A 166 -15.20 -2.26 13.02
N ASP A 167 -15.72 -3.48 12.91
CA ASP A 167 -17.13 -3.81 12.84
C ASP A 167 -17.66 -4.02 14.26
N THR A 168 -18.48 -3.08 14.72
CA THR A 168 -18.98 -3.07 16.09
C THR A 168 -20.16 -4.01 16.33
N VAL A 169 -20.83 -4.49 15.28
CA VAL A 169 -22.00 -5.37 15.41
C VAL A 169 -21.55 -6.83 15.49
N ASP A 170 -20.57 -7.19 14.66
CA ASP A 170 -20.02 -8.55 14.60
C ASP A 170 -18.77 -8.74 15.48
N ASP A 171 -18.27 -7.67 16.11
CA ASP A 171 -17.07 -7.67 16.95
C ASP A 171 -15.85 -8.20 16.18
N ARG A 172 -15.53 -7.53 15.06
CA ARG A 172 -14.44 -7.94 14.15
C ARG A 172 -13.55 -6.80 13.73
N ILE A 173 -12.25 -7.08 13.62
CA ILE A 173 -11.35 -6.28 12.80
C ILE A 173 -11.40 -6.85 11.40
N GLU A 174 -11.76 -6.01 10.45
CA GLU A 174 -11.94 -6.34 9.05
C GLU A 174 -10.96 -5.54 8.20
N GLY A 175 -10.69 -6.01 6.99
CA GLY A 175 -9.88 -5.27 6.03
C GLY A 175 -10.22 -5.61 4.58
N ARG A 176 -9.89 -4.68 3.68
CA ARG A 176 -10.11 -4.85 2.24
C ARG A 176 -9.10 -4.06 1.41
N ARG A 177 -8.68 -4.66 0.29
CA ARG A 177 -7.82 -4.03 -0.72
C ARG A 177 -8.66 -3.25 -1.73
N PHE A 178 -8.11 -2.14 -2.20
CA PHE A 178 -8.63 -1.34 -3.30
C PHE A 178 -7.50 -1.02 -4.29
N ASP A 179 -7.85 -0.83 -5.56
CA ASP A 179 -6.94 -0.30 -6.56
C ASP A 179 -6.77 1.23 -6.38
N GLY A 180 -5.83 1.83 -7.12
CA GLY A 180 -5.56 3.27 -7.05
C GLY A 180 -6.74 4.15 -7.49
N ASP A 181 -7.72 3.58 -8.21
CA ASP A 181 -8.95 4.27 -8.59
C ASP A 181 -10.03 4.15 -7.50
N GLY A 182 -9.83 3.38 -6.44
CA GLY A 182 -10.79 3.14 -5.36
C GLY A 182 -11.82 2.05 -5.66
N ASN A 183 -11.57 1.17 -6.62
CA ASN A 183 -12.38 -0.04 -6.84
C ASN A 183 -11.93 -1.15 -5.89
N GLN A 184 -12.89 -1.95 -5.43
CA GLN A 184 -12.61 -3.09 -4.55
C GLN A 184 -11.82 -4.16 -5.30
N VAL A 185 -10.80 -4.69 -4.64
CA VAL A 185 -9.96 -5.74 -5.16
C VAL A 185 -10.00 -6.93 -4.21
N GLY A 186 -10.30 -8.10 -4.75
CA GLY A 186 -10.50 -9.32 -3.96
C GLY A 186 -11.70 -9.25 -3.01
N ASN A 187 -11.69 -10.11 -2.00
CA ASN A 187 -12.72 -10.16 -0.97
C ASN A 187 -12.27 -9.42 0.29
N GLN A 188 -13.23 -9.03 1.12
CA GLN A 188 -12.97 -8.64 2.49
C GLN A 188 -12.31 -9.79 3.27
N VAL A 189 -11.44 -9.42 4.21
CA VAL A 189 -10.71 -10.33 5.08
C VAL A 189 -11.03 -9.98 6.53
N THR A 190 -11.54 -10.97 7.27
CA THR A 190 -11.62 -10.88 8.74
C THR A 190 -10.22 -11.10 9.32
N ILE A 191 -9.68 -10.08 9.98
CA ILE A 191 -8.33 -10.04 10.55
C ILE A 191 -8.33 -10.59 11.97
N ALA A 192 -9.33 -10.18 12.76
CA ALA A 192 -9.55 -10.65 14.12
C ALA A 192 -11.04 -10.67 14.44
N ASN A 193 -11.44 -11.54 15.37
CA ASN A 193 -12.83 -11.67 15.82
C ASN A 193 -12.91 -11.96 17.31
N GLY A 194 -13.79 -11.25 18.03
CA GLY A 194 -13.91 -11.39 19.47
C GLY A 194 -14.43 -10.12 20.15
N ALA A 195 -15.00 -10.28 21.34
CA ALA A 195 -15.48 -9.14 22.11
C ALA A 195 -14.31 -8.31 22.64
N GLY A 196 -14.44 -6.98 22.61
CA GLY A 196 -13.44 -6.05 23.16
C GLY A 196 -12.39 -5.58 22.14
N LEU A 197 -12.53 -5.98 20.87
CA LEU A 197 -11.72 -5.47 19.77
C LEU A 197 -12.02 -4.00 19.51
N ALA A 198 -11.00 -3.17 19.25
CA ALA A 198 -11.19 -1.79 18.83
C ALA A 198 -9.93 -1.19 18.20
N ARG A 199 -10.13 -0.06 17.49
CA ARG A 199 -9.06 0.86 17.05
C ARG A 199 -7.92 0.15 16.31
N PRO A 200 -8.22 -0.52 15.18
CA PRO A 200 -7.18 -1.08 14.37
C PRO A 200 -6.25 0.00 13.83
N ASP A 201 -4.98 -0.34 13.68
CA ASP A 201 -3.93 0.52 13.13
C ASP A 201 -3.05 -0.35 12.22
N ALA A 202 -2.67 0.17 11.05
CA ALA A 202 -2.01 -0.59 10.02
C ALA A 202 -0.71 0.06 9.56
N SER A 203 0.25 -0.78 9.16
CA SER A 203 1.49 -0.32 8.55
C SER A 203 1.96 -1.29 7.47
N VAL A 204 2.50 -0.75 6.38
CA VAL A 204 3.04 -1.55 5.28
C VAL A 204 4.48 -1.94 5.58
N LEU A 205 4.76 -3.22 5.42
CA LEU A 205 6.09 -3.80 5.53
C LEU A 205 6.86 -3.58 4.22
N ALA A 206 8.19 -3.65 4.30
CA ALA A 206 9.05 -3.46 3.12
C ALA A 206 8.77 -4.47 1.99
N ASP A 207 8.25 -5.65 2.34
CA ASP A 207 7.83 -6.68 1.37
C ASP A 207 6.42 -6.44 0.81
N GLY A 208 5.75 -5.33 1.15
CA GLY A 208 4.41 -4.98 0.66
C GLY A 208 3.25 -5.65 1.40
N ARG A 209 3.51 -6.50 2.40
CA ARG A 209 2.46 -6.98 3.31
C ARG A 209 2.07 -5.90 4.31
N VAL A 210 1.00 -6.12 5.06
CA VAL A 210 0.50 -5.16 6.06
C VAL A 210 0.52 -5.80 7.44
N ILE A 211 1.18 -5.17 8.40
CA ILE A 211 0.96 -5.47 9.82
C ILE A 211 -0.25 -4.68 10.30
N VAL A 212 -1.17 -5.36 10.96
CA VAL A 212 -2.37 -4.77 11.56
C VAL A 212 -2.31 -5.04 13.06
N SER A 213 -2.53 -4.01 13.86
CA SER A 213 -2.62 -4.10 15.33
C SER A 213 -3.94 -3.54 15.83
N TRP A 214 -4.39 -3.96 17.01
CA TRP A 214 -5.68 -3.54 17.60
C TRP A 214 -5.66 -3.65 19.13
N ASP A 215 -6.58 -2.96 19.80
CA ASP A 215 -6.91 -3.16 21.22
C ASP A 215 -7.76 -4.44 21.36
N ASP A 216 -7.37 -5.33 22.28
CA ASP A 216 -8.06 -6.60 22.59
C ASP A 216 -8.51 -6.60 24.06
N GLY A 217 -9.37 -5.64 24.42
CA GLY A 217 -9.93 -5.54 25.77
C GLY A 217 -8.89 -5.30 26.87
N GLY A 218 -7.81 -4.58 26.57
CA GLY A 218 -6.73 -4.26 27.52
C GLY A 218 -5.37 -4.89 27.21
N ASP A 219 -5.29 -5.74 26.19
CA ASP A 219 -4.05 -6.20 25.55
C ASP A 219 -3.95 -5.65 24.12
N ILE A 220 -2.81 -5.86 23.44
CA ILE A 220 -2.62 -5.49 22.03
C ILE A 220 -2.49 -6.76 21.20
N GLY A 221 -3.39 -6.92 20.22
CA GLY A 221 -3.28 -7.94 19.19
C GLY A 221 -2.53 -7.41 17.97
N ALA A 222 -1.88 -8.31 17.24
CA ALA A 222 -1.28 -7.97 15.94
C ALA A 222 -1.17 -9.19 15.03
N VAL A 223 -1.33 -8.99 13.72
CA VAL A 223 -1.12 -10.01 12.69
C VAL A 223 -0.59 -9.37 11.41
N ILE A 224 0.18 -10.13 10.63
CA ILE A 224 0.55 -9.74 9.27
C ILE A 224 -0.48 -10.32 8.31
N VAL A 225 -1.07 -9.45 7.51
CA VAL A 225 -1.98 -9.77 6.40
C VAL A 225 -1.22 -9.55 5.10
N ASP A 226 -1.44 -10.43 4.12
CA ASP A 226 -0.95 -10.20 2.76
C ASP A 226 -2.12 -9.69 1.89
N PRO A 227 -2.23 -8.37 1.67
CA PRO A 227 -3.29 -7.83 0.84
C PRO A 227 -2.94 -7.88 -0.65
N ARG A 228 -1.73 -8.28 -1.07
CA ARG A 228 -1.24 -8.16 -2.46
C ARG A 228 -1.94 -9.14 -3.37
N ASP A 229 -2.26 -8.75 -4.60
CA ASP A 229 -2.79 -9.69 -5.59
C ASP A 229 -1.66 -10.50 -6.23
N SER A 230 -2.05 -11.63 -6.85
CA SER A 230 -1.21 -12.36 -7.78
C SER A 230 -1.73 -12.08 -9.21
N PRO A 231 -0.87 -11.66 -10.16
CA PRO A 231 0.58 -11.53 -10.04
C PRO A 231 1.04 -10.31 -9.22
N ILE A 232 2.20 -10.45 -8.59
CA ILE A 232 3.00 -9.33 -8.09
C ILE A 232 3.79 -8.76 -9.27
N PHE A 233 3.71 -7.45 -9.45
CA PHE A 233 4.34 -6.75 -10.57
C PHE A 233 5.45 -5.82 -10.06
N GLY A 234 6.59 -5.85 -10.74
CA GLY A 234 7.60 -4.81 -10.71
C GLY A 234 7.25 -3.64 -11.65
N ASP A 235 8.26 -2.86 -12.01
CA ASP A 235 8.17 -1.74 -12.93
C ASP A 235 9.39 -1.68 -13.87
N ALA A 236 9.84 -0.49 -14.26
CA ALA A 236 10.97 -0.34 -15.17
C ALA A 236 12.30 -0.05 -14.45
N LEU A 237 12.29 -0.12 -13.12
CA LEU A 237 13.41 0.14 -12.23
C LEU A 237 13.85 -1.16 -11.56
N ASP A 238 15.06 -1.15 -11.00
CA ASP A 238 15.56 -2.25 -10.19
C ASP A 238 14.66 -2.44 -8.95
N ASN A 239 13.93 -3.55 -8.90
CA ASN A 239 12.98 -3.86 -7.85
C ASN A 239 13.50 -4.92 -6.87
N ILE A 240 12.92 -4.92 -5.67
CA ILE A 240 13.04 -6.03 -4.73
C ILE A 240 11.63 -6.59 -4.53
N LEU A 241 11.34 -7.70 -5.20
CA LEU A 241 10.02 -8.35 -5.20
C LEU A 241 10.06 -9.59 -4.31
N THR A 242 9.06 -9.73 -3.43
CA THR A 242 8.90 -10.91 -2.58
C THR A 242 7.54 -11.52 -2.84
N GLY A 243 7.46 -12.80 -3.13
CA GLY A 243 6.23 -13.52 -3.42
C GLY A 243 5.31 -13.67 -2.21
N ARG A 244 4.23 -14.41 -2.43
CA ARG A 244 3.23 -14.66 -1.40
C ARG A 244 3.55 -15.97 -0.67
N PRO A 245 3.17 -16.14 0.60
CA PRO A 245 3.42 -17.39 1.33
C PRO A 245 2.66 -18.62 0.81
N ASP A 246 1.64 -18.41 -0.04
CA ASP A 246 0.79 -19.44 -0.64
C ASP A 246 1.17 -19.77 -2.10
N GLY A 247 2.31 -19.25 -2.58
CA GLY A 247 2.70 -19.28 -3.98
C GLY A 247 1.97 -18.24 -4.82
N GLY A 248 2.57 -17.82 -5.93
CA GLY A 248 1.95 -16.88 -6.85
C GLY A 248 2.77 -16.60 -8.09
N ASN A 249 2.29 -15.65 -8.89
CA ASN A 249 3.00 -15.19 -10.07
C ASN A 249 3.76 -13.91 -9.72
N ILE A 250 5.00 -13.79 -10.16
CA ILE A 250 5.83 -12.59 -9.98
C ILE A 250 6.41 -12.20 -11.33
N ILE A 251 6.28 -10.93 -11.70
CA ILE A 251 6.72 -10.39 -12.98
C ILE A 251 7.55 -9.14 -12.69
N GLY A 252 8.86 -9.17 -12.95
CA GLY A 252 9.79 -8.05 -12.71
C GLY A 252 9.67 -6.91 -13.72
N TYR A 253 9.43 -7.26 -14.99
CA TYR A 253 9.39 -6.39 -16.16
C TYR A 253 10.75 -5.91 -16.66
N SER A 254 11.29 -4.79 -16.19
CA SER A 254 12.56 -4.25 -16.68
C SER A 254 13.38 -3.68 -15.54
N GLY A 255 14.69 -3.76 -15.63
CA GLY A 255 15.58 -3.38 -14.53
C GLY A 255 16.37 -4.58 -14.06
N ASP A 256 17.39 -4.37 -13.23
CA ASP A 256 18.15 -5.47 -12.63
C ASP A 256 17.47 -5.87 -11.31
N ASP A 257 16.51 -6.79 -11.37
CA ASP A 257 15.61 -7.09 -10.26
C ASP A 257 16.17 -8.13 -9.28
N GLN A 258 15.71 -8.05 -8.02
CA GLN A 258 15.85 -9.11 -7.03
C GLN A 258 14.48 -9.71 -6.73
N ILE A 259 14.22 -10.92 -7.20
CA ILE A 259 12.92 -11.58 -7.08
C ILE A 259 13.03 -12.81 -6.19
N PHE A 260 12.22 -12.86 -5.14
CA PHE A 260 12.17 -13.96 -4.18
C PHE A 260 10.76 -14.57 -4.20
N GLY A 261 10.57 -15.76 -4.75
CA GLY A 261 9.28 -16.50 -4.76
C GLY A 261 8.74 -16.72 -3.36
N GLY A 262 9.61 -17.23 -2.48
CA GLY A 262 9.30 -17.36 -1.06
C GLY A 262 8.84 -18.77 -0.73
N ALA A 263 7.56 -18.97 -0.44
CA ALA A 263 7.03 -20.28 -0.09
C ALA A 263 5.81 -20.59 -0.94
N GLY A 264 5.56 -21.88 -1.21
CA GLY A 264 4.54 -22.30 -2.17
C GLY A 264 5.16 -22.47 -3.55
N ASP A 265 4.34 -22.86 -4.53
CA ASP A 265 4.81 -23.03 -5.91
C ASP A 265 4.63 -21.69 -6.65
N ASP A 266 5.73 -21.08 -7.05
CA ASP A 266 5.79 -19.75 -7.67
C ASP A 266 6.05 -19.81 -9.18
N LEU A 267 5.50 -18.85 -9.92
CA LEU A 267 5.88 -18.59 -11.31
C LEU A 267 6.57 -17.24 -11.40
N VAL A 268 7.86 -17.25 -11.75
CA VAL A 268 8.70 -16.06 -11.83
C VAL A 268 9.07 -15.76 -13.28
N ILE A 269 8.81 -14.53 -13.70
CA ILE A 269 9.30 -13.91 -14.94
C ILE A 269 10.13 -12.70 -14.52
N GLY A 270 11.46 -12.75 -14.70
CA GLY A 270 12.34 -11.60 -14.45
C GLY A 270 12.01 -10.46 -15.41
N GLY A 271 12.28 -10.69 -16.70
CA GLY A 271 11.96 -9.75 -17.76
C GLY A 271 13.24 -9.28 -18.43
N LEU A 272 13.38 -7.99 -18.69
CA LEU A 272 14.59 -7.41 -19.27
C LEU A 272 15.52 -6.89 -18.18
N GLY A 273 16.76 -7.34 -18.17
CA GLY A 273 17.76 -6.89 -17.21
C GLY A 273 18.63 -8.06 -16.80
N ALA A 274 19.59 -7.82 -15.90
CA ALA A 274 20.34 -8.90 -15.28
C ALA A 274 19.72 -9.19 -13.91
N ASP A 275 18.78 -10.13 -13.88
CA ASP A 275 17.97 -10.38 -12.69
C ASP A 275 18.62 -11.41 -11.76
N TYR A 276 18.38 -11.26 -10.45
CA TYR A 276 18.61 -12.30 -9.46
C TYR A 276 17.26 -12.88 -9.00
N MET A 277 17.03 -14.15 -9.27
CA MET A 277 15.75 -14.83 -8.96
C MET A 277 15.96 -16.04 -8.04
N ASP A 278 15.18 -16.12 -6.97
CA ASP A 278 15.16 -17.25 -6.05
C ASP A 278 13.73 -17.78 -5.96
N GLY A 279 13.45 -18.97 -6.50
CA GLY A 279 12.12 -19.57 -6.40
C GLY A 279 11.73 -19.89 -4.95
N GLY A 280 12.71 -20.07 -4.07
CA GLY A 280 12.49 -20.27 -2.65
C GLY A 280 12.10 -21.70 -2.31
N GLY A 281 10.96 -21.85 -1.63
CA GLY A 281 10.46 -23.12 -1.14
C GLY A 281 9.13 -23.49 -1.75
N GLY A 282 9.13 -24.17 -2.88
CA GLY A 282 8.03 -24.96 -3.40
C GLY A 282 8.53 -26.33 -3.81
N ASP A 283 7.66 -27.13 -4.41
CA ASP A 283 8.10 -28.34 -5.15
C ASP A 283 7.98 -28.13 -6.67
N HIS A 284 7.36 -27.03 -7.12
CA HIS A 284 7.09 -26.73 -8.53
C HIS A 284 7.31 -25.25 -8.88
N ASP A 285 8.44 -24.68 -8.47
CA ASP A 285 8.78 -23.30 -8.83
C ASP A 285 9.19 -23.20 -10.31
N VAL A 286 8.59 -22.25 -11.03
CA VAL A 286 8.73 -22.03 -12.47
C VAL A 286 9.57 -20.79 -12.75
N LEU A 287 10.72 -20.97 -13.39
CA LEU A 287 11.49 -19.91 -14.04
C LEU A 287 11.03 -19.79 -15.50
N SER A 288 10.45 -18.65 -15.87
CA SER A 288 9.75 -18.50 -17.14
C SER A 288 10.32 -17.40 -18.03
N TYR A 289 10.73 -17.80 -19.25
CA TYR A 289 11.16 -16.93 -20.34
C TYR A 289 10.20 -16.93 -21.53
N VAL A 290 8.93 -17.29 -21.29
CA VAL A 290 7.90 -17.46 -22.35
C VAL A 290 7.66 -16.22 -23.21
N ASN A 291 7.98 -15.04 -22.68
CA ASN A 291 7.80 -13.75 -23.38
C ASN A 291 9.04 -13.31 -24.15
N SER A 292 10.18 -14.01 -23.99
CA SER A 292 11.43 -13.64 -24.63
C SER A 292 11.28 -13.65 -26.16
N LEU A 293 11.67 -12.53 -26.77
CA LEU A 293 11.63 -12.33 -28.23
C LEU A 293 12.82 -12.97 -28.97
N GLN A 294 13.68 -13.68 -28.25
CA GLN A 294 14.85 -14.40 -28.75
C GLN A 294 15.02 -15.71 -27.98
N ALA A 295 15.76 -16.64 -28.56
CA ALA A 295 16.13 -17.89 -27.89
C ALA A 295 16.89 -17.63 -26.59
N VAL A 296 16.63 -18.45 -25.59
CA VAL A 296 17.29 -18.41 -24.28
C VAL A 296 18.16 -19.64 -24.06
N SER A 297 19.26 -19.46 -23.33
CA SER A 297 20.07 -20.56 -22.81
C SER A 297 20.01 -20.53 -21.30
N VAL A 298 19.40 -21.56 -20.70
CA VAL A 298 19.15 -21.66 -19.26
C VAL A 298 19.83 -22.91 -18.70
N ASN A 299 20.56 -22.77 -17.60
CA ASN A 299 21.23 -23.90 -16.95
C ASN A 299 20.98 -23.91 -15.43
N LEU A 300 20.08 -24.80 -15.00
CA LEU A 300 19.75 -25.01 -13.59
C LEU A 300 20.94 -25.56 -12.77
N GLY A 301 21.93 -26.18 -13.42
CA GLY A 301 23.09 -26.78 -12.76
C GLY A 301 24.12 -25.76 -12.29
N ASN A 302 24.22 -24.60 -12.96
CA ASN A 302 25.09 -23.50 -12.54
C ASN A 302 24.32 -22.24 -12.11
N GLY A 303 22.99 -22.20 -12.28
CA GLY A 303 22.15 -21.10 -11.84
C GLY A 303 22.29 -19.84 -12.70
N HIS A 304 22.51 -20.00 -14.01
CA HIS A 304 22.68 -18.88 -14.93
C HIS A 304 21.86 -19.06 -16.20
N ALA A 305 21.40 -17.95 -16.76
CA ALA A 305 20.86 -17.90 -18.10
C ALA A 305 21.49 -16.78 -18.94
N SER A 306 21.26 -16.86 -20.25
CA SER A 306 21.74 -15.88 -21.23
C SER A 306 20.87 -15.88 -22.48
N GLY A 307 20.95 -14.80 -23.28
CA GLY A 307 20.18 -14.63 -24.51
C GLY A 307 18.77 -14.10 -24.27
N GLY A 308 18.32 -13.18 -25.13
CA GLY A 308 16.97 -12.60 -25.04
C GLY A 308 16.74 -11.88 -23.73
N GLU A 309 15.59 -12.15 -23.09
CA GLU A 309 15.26 -11.68 -21.74
C GLU A 309 16.17 -12.30 -20.67
N ALA A 310 16.76 -13.46 -20.92
CA ALA A 310 17.58 -14.15 -19.93
C ALA A 310 19.03 -13.63 -19.82
N GLU A 311 19.38 -12.55 -20.53
CA GLU A 311 20.76 -12.07 -20.64
C GLU A 311 21.30 -11.48 -19.34
N GLY A 312 22.11 -12.28 -18.63
CA GLY A 312 22.78 -11.84 -17.40
C GLY A 312 22.14 -12.39 -16.12
N ASP A 313 21.02 -13.10 -16.26
CA ASP A 313 20.28 -13.65 -15.13
C ASP A 313 21.08 -14.66 -14.32
N ALA A 314 20.88 -14.58 -13.01
CA ALA A 314 21.30 -15.58 -12.04
C ALA A 314 20.09 -16.05 -11.24
N PHE A 315 20.02 -17.35 -10.96
CA PHE A 315 18.89 -17.89 -10.23
C PHE A 315 19.19 -19.15 -9.43
N ILE A 316 18.36 -19.42 -8.43
CA ILE A 316 18.41 -20.61 -7.59
C ILE A 316 17.00 -21.12 -7.25
N ASN A 317 16.92 -22.37 -6.81
CA ASN A 317 15.70 -23.00 -6.29
C ASN A 317 14.52 -22.96 -7.29
N PHE A 318 14.76 -23.47 -8.50
CA PHE A 318 13.72 -23.67 -9.51
C PHE A 318 13.73 -25.13 -9.99
N GLU A 319 12.55 -25.73 -10.05
CA GLU A 319 12.33 -27.09 -10.53
C GLU A 319 11.89 -27.10 -12.00
N ILE A 320 11.22 -26.05 -12.45
CA ILE A 320 10.61 -25.96 -13.77
C ILE A 320 11.22 -24.80 -14.56
N VAL A 321 11.57 -25.04 -15.82
CA VAL A 321 12.01 -23.99 -16.76
C VAL A 321 11.09 -23.97 -17.96
N TYR A 322 10.54 -22.80 -18.22
CA TYR A 322 9.79 -22.47 -19.42
C TYR A 322 10.68 -21.62 -20.33
N GLY A 323 11.01 -22.17 -21.50
CA GLY A 323 11.73 -21.49 -22.57
C GLY A 323 10.87 -20.47 -23.32
N SER A 324 11.40 -19.97 -24.43
CA SER A 324 10.80 -18.98 -25.30
C SER A 324 10.00 -19.62 -26.46
N GLY A 325 9.60 -18.81 -27.44
CA GLY A 325 9.05 -19.30 -28.71
C GLY A 325 10.11 -19.61 -29.79
N HIS A 326 11.38 -19.73 -29.40
CA HIS A 326 12.55 -19.82 -30.29
C HIS A 326 13.45 -21.01 -29.93
N ASP A 327 14.49 -21.26 -30.74
CA ASP A 327 15.41 -22.41 -30.56
C ASP A 327 16.21 -22.33 -29.24
N ASP A 328 15.65 -22.85 -28.14
CA ASP A 328 16.22 -22.72 -26.80
C ASP A 328 17.26 -23.80 -26.45
N SER A 329 18.10 -23.52 -25.44
CA SER A 329 18.96 -24.52 -24.82
C SER A 329 18.72 -24.60 -23.31
N LEU A 330 18.12 -25.70 -22.85
CA LEU A 330 17.65 -25.87 -21.46
C LEU A 330 18.38 -27.03 -20.78
N VAL A 331 19.12 -26.74 -19.71
CA VAL A 331 19.91 -27.73 -18.98
C VAL A 331 19.41 -27.84 -17.54
N GLY A 332 18.97 -29.03 -17.15
CA GLY A 332 18.57 -29.35 -15.77
C GLY A 332 19.73 -29.51 -14.80
N ASN A 333 19.43 -29.67 -13.51
CA ASN A 333 20.38 -30.00 -12.46
C ASN A 333 20.21 -31.45 -11.96
N ASN A 334 20.72 -31.77 -10.77
CA ASN A 334 20.63 -33.11 -10.19
C ASN A 334 19.27 -33.40 -9.51
N GLY A 335 18.35 -32.43 -9.49
CA GLY A 335 17.00 -32.55 -8.97
C GLY A 335 16.03 -33.17 -9.97
N GLY A 336 14.75 -33.27 -9.57
CA GLY A 336 13.67 -33.53 -10.53
C GLY A 336 13.37 -32.23 -11.27
N ASN A 337 13.73 -32.15 -12.55
CA ASN A 337 13.47 -30.95 -13.34
C ASN A 337 12.43 -31.21 -14.44
N GLU A 338 11.59 -30.22 -14.68
CA GLU A 338 10.71 -30.16 -15.84
C GLU A 338 11.17 -29.02 -16.76
N LEU A 339 11.54 -29.36 -18.00
CA LEU A 339 12.04 -28.38 -18.97
C LEU A 339 11.09 -28.34 -20.17
N GLN A 340 10.52 -27.18 -20.46
CA GLN A 340 9.61 -26.97 -21.59
C GLN A 340 10.16 -25.85 -22.48
N GLY A 341 10.71 -26.18 -23.65
CA GLY A 341 11.20 -25.20 -24.64
C GLY A 341 10.11 -24.55 -25.51
N PHE A 342 8.87 -25.02 -25.41
CA PHE A 342 7.74 -24.59 -26.24
C PHE A 342 7.98 -24.66 -27.76
N GLY A 343 8.25 -23.53 -28.42
CA GLY A 343 8.33 -23.46 -29.87
C GLY A 343 9.77 -23.29 -30.32
N GLY A 344 10.19 -23.92 -31.42
CA GLY A 344 11.58 -23.88 -31.86
C GLY A 344 12.15 -25.29 -32.02
N ASN A 345 13.45 -25.37 -32.25
CA ASN A 345 14.24 -26.60 -32.22
C ASN A 345 15.10 -26.60 -30.96
N ASP A 346 14.54 -27.10 -29.87
CA ASP A 346 15.13 -26.97 -28.53
C ASP A 346 16.11 -28.11 -28.22
N VAL A 347 17.08 -27.85 -27.33
CA VAL A 347 18.11 -28.80 -26.87
C VAL A 347 18.21 -28.86 -25.35
#